data_AF-A0A2V9VI83-F1
#
_entry.id   AF-A0A2V9VI83-F1
#
_cell.length_a   1.000
_cell.length_b   1.000
_cell.length_c   1.000
_cell.angle_alpha   90.00
_cell.angle_beta   90.00
_cell.angle_gamma   90.00
#
_symmetry.space_group_name_H-M   'P 1'
#
loop_
_entity.id
_entity.type
_entity.pdbx_description
1 polymer ?
#
loop_
_entity_poly.entity_id
_entity_poly.type
_entity_poly.pdbx_seq_one_letter_code
_entity_poly.pdbx_strand_id
1 'polypeptide(L)'
;MQSQIVGTTMPVLEFILEPNEAIISEAGELSWMSSSIQLTTHTQMAGGGGLFGVIKRVVGGGTLFMTEYRAIGSRGELAFATKVPGHILPVEIGRGHDYMIHRHGFLCATPQVQISVGFQ
;
A
#
# COMPACT_ATOMS: atom_id res chain seq x y z
N MET A 1 1.29 -3.60 -15.09
CA MET A 1 1.73 -2.60 -14.12
C MET A 1 3.20 -2.30 -14.36
N GLN A 2 3.54 -1.02 -14.51
CA GLN A 2 4.93 -0.57 -14.63
C GLN A 2 5.23 0.37 -13.47
N SER A 3 6.42 0.25 -12.88
CA SER A 3 6.86 1.09 -11.78
C SER A 3 8.27 1.62 -12.02
N GLN A 4 8.54 2.82 -11.51
CA GLN A 4 9.87 3.43 -11.53
C GLN A 4 10.11 4.24 -10.26
N ILE A 5 11.36 4.21 -9.78
CA ILE A 5 11.80 5.07 -8.66
C ILE A 5 12.60 6.21 -9.27
N VAL A 6 12.15 7.44 -9.04
CA VAL A 6 12.75 8.68 -9.55
C VAL A 6 13.37 9.45 -8.40
N GLY A 7 14.59 9.96 -8.59
CA GLY A 7 15.32 10.72 -7.57
C GLY A 7 16.29 9.87 -6.75
N THR A 8 17.05 10.52 -5.87
CA THR A 8 18.13 9.90 -5.08
C THR A 8 17.86 9.99 -3.58
N THR A 9 17.96 11.19 -3.02
CA THR A 9 17.84 11.43 -1.57
C THR A 9 16.38 11.48 -1.11
N MET A 10 15.51 12.05 -1.94
CA MET A 10 14.06 12.16 -1.70
C MET A 10 13.34 11.49 -2.88
N PRO A 11 13.36 10.16 -2.97
CA PRO A 11 12.81 9.46 -4.12
C PRO A 11 11.28 9.51 -4.18
N VAL A 12 10.76 9.37 -5.39
CA VAL A 12 9.34 9.18 -5.69
C VAL A 12 9.18 7.82 -6.38
N LEU A 13 8.21 7.03 -5.95
CA LEU A 13 7.77 5.84 -6.66
C LEU A 13 6.57 6.17 -7.54
N GLU A 14 6.74 6.05 -8.84
CA GLU A 14 5.70 6.27 -9.84
C GLU A 14 5.21 4.94 -10.41
N PHE A 15 3.92 4.88 -10.72
CA PHE A 15 3.24 3.76 -11.33
C PHE A 15 2.46 4.18 -12.57
N ILE A 16 2.50 3.33 -13.58
CA ILE A 16 1.53 3.30 -14.68
C ILE A 16 0.70 2.02 -14.52
N LEU A 17 -0.60 2.22 -14.30
CA LEU A 17 -1.60 1.17 -14.09
C LEU A 17 -2.45 1.01 -15.36
N GLU A 18 -2.54 -0.23 -15.85
CA GLU A 18 -3.53 -0.58 -16.87
C GLU A 18 -4.94 -0.63 -16.26
N PRO A 19 -6.01 -0.53 -17.08
CA PRO A 19 -7.38 -0.62 -16.56
C PRO A 19 -7.60 -1.85 -15.67
N ASN A 20 -8.18 -1.62 -14.49
CA ASN A 20 -8.42 -2.57 -13.41
C ASN A 20 -7.19 -3.04 -12.62
N GLU A 21 -5.98 -2.56 -12.92
CA GLU A 21 -4.85 -2.73 -12.01
C GLU A 21 -5.01 -1.85 -10.78
N ALA A 22 -4.46 -2.32 -9.66
CA ALA A 22 -4.56 -1.62 -8.40
C ALA A 22 -3.29 -1.74 -7.56
N ILE A 23 -3.08 -0.75 -6.70
CA ILE A 23 -2.04 -0.71 -5.67
C ILE A 23 -2.72 -0.43 -4.33
N ILE A 24 -2.24 -1.07 -3.26
CA ILE A 24 -2.66 -0.78 -1.89
C ILE A 24 -1.55 -0.02 -1.17
N SER A 25 -1.91 1.00 -0.40
CA SER A 25 -0.98 1.81 0.41
C SER A 25 -1.64 2.27 1.69
N GLU A 26 -0.85 2.64 2.69
CA GLU A 26 -1.37 3.33 3.88
C GLU A 26 -1.98 4.67 3.46
N ALA A 27 -3.03 5.08 4.17
CA ALA A 27 -3.67 6.37 3.95
C ALA A 27 -2.68 7.54 4.16
N GLY A 28 -2.62 8.45 3.19
CA GLY A 28 -1.82 9.67 3.29
C GLY A 28 -0.39 9.57 2.74
N GLU A 29 -0.03 8.49 2.05
CA GLU A 29 1.25 8.38 1.32
C GLU A 29 1.15 8.86 -0.15
N LEU A 30 -0.07 9.07 -0.66
CA LEU A 30 -0.30 9.56 -2.02
C LEU A 30 0.35 10.94 -2.24
N SER A 31 1.07 11.09 -3.36
CA SER A 31 1.58 12.38 -3.82
C SER A 31 0.71 12.97 -4.93
N TRP A 32 0.56 12.26 -6.06
CA TRP A 32 -0.33 12.66 -7.14
C TRP A 32 -0.92 11.44 -7.86
N MET A 33 -1.98 11.68 -8.64
CA MET A 33 -2.61 10.67 -9.48
C MET A 33 -3.35 11.30 -10.66
N SER A 34 -3.61 10.52 -11.71
CA SER A 34 -4.51 10.88 -12.78
C SER A 34 -5.98 10.75 -12.36
N SER A 35 -6.88 11.40 -13.11
CA SER A 35 -8.33 11.35 -12.87
C SER A 35 -8.97 9.97 -13.06
N SER A 36 -8.28 9.06 -13.75
CA SER A 36 -8.71 7.66 -13.93
C SER A 36 -8.47 6.79 -12.70
N ILE A 37 -7.75 7.27 -11.68
CA ILE A 37 -7.53 6.53 -10.44
C ILE A 37 -8.68 6.77 -9.47
N GLN A 38 -9.33 5.68 -9.06
CA GLN A 38 -10.35 5.64 -8.02
C GLN A 38 -9.73 5.18 -6.70
N LEU A 39 -10.12 5.83 -5.60
CA LEU A 39 -9.70 5.48 -4.24
C LEU A 39 -10.82 4.74 -3.50
N THR A 40 -10.47 3.63 -2.86
CA THR A 40 -11.33 2.98 -1.88
C THR A 40 -10.55 2.72 -0.60
N THR A 41 -10.91 3.40 0.49
CA THR A 41 -10.27 3.20 1.79
C THR A 41 -11.02 2.15 2.61
N HIS A 42 -10.30 1.12 3.01
CA HIS A 42 -10.81 0.04 3.83
C HIS A 42 -10.18 0.12 5.23
N THR A 43 -11.03 0.10 6.25
CA THR A 43 -10.61 -0.14 7.64
C THR A 43 -10.40 -1.63 7.94
N GLN A 44 -10.53 -2.51 6.93
CA GLN A 44 -10.70 -3.95 7.09
C GLN A 44 -9.78 -4.83 6.20
N MET A 45 -8.93 -4.27 5.33
CA MET A 45 -8.13 -5.06 4.37
C MET A 45 -6.94 -5.84 4.98
N ALA A 46 -6.99 -6.14 6.29
CA ALA A 46 -6.06 -7.04 7.00
C ALA A 46 -6.67 -8.41 7.32
N GLY A 47 -7.71 -8.84 6.58
CA GLY A 47 -8.29 -10.18 6.68
C GLY A 47 -9.47 -10.33 7.65
N GLY A 48 -10.48 -11.11 7.22
CA GLY A 48 -11.47 -11.78 8.06
C GLY A 48 -12.66 -10.93 8.55
N GLY A 49 -13.83 -11.12 7.93
CA GLY A 49 -15.11 -10.54 8.36
C GLY A 49 -15.58 -11.07 9.72
N GLY A 50 -16.01 -10.16 10.59
CA GLY A 50 -16.70 -10.50 11.84
C GLY A 50 -16.53 -9.44 12.93
N LEU A 51 -17.62 -9.11 13.62
CA LEU A 51 -17.66 -8.19 14.77
C LEU A 51 -16.70 -8.61 15.91
N PHE A 52 -16.46 -9.92 16.06
CA PHE A 52 -15.49 -10.49 16.99
C PHE A 52 -14.02 -10.28 16.59
N GLY A 53 -13.73 -10.16 15.28
CA GLY A 53 -12.38 -9.89 14.77
C GLY A 53 -11.95 -8.43 14.98
N VAL A 54 -12.92 -7.51 15.06
CA VAL A 54 -12.69 -6.09 15.33
C VAL A 54 -12.22 -5.87 16.77
N ILE A 55 -12.83 -6.55 17.75
CA ILE A 55 -12.50 -6.40 19.19
C ILE A 55 -11.12 -6.96 19.50
N LYS A 56 -10.73 -8.10 18.90
CA LYS A 56 -9.37 -8.66 19.05
C LYS A 56 -8.28 -7.76 18.43
N ARG A 57 -8.64 -6.89 17.49
CA ARG A 57 -7.75 -5.92 16.82
C ARG A 57 -7.44 -4.69 17.68
N VAL A 58 -8.41 -4.21 18.46
CA VAL A 58 -8.22 -3.06 19.36
C VAL A 58 -7.30 -3.42 20.53
N VAL A 59 -7.35 -4.67 21.01
CA VAL A 59 -6.51 -5.16 22.11
C VAL A 59 -5.05 -5.39 21.67
N GLY A 60 -4.82 -5.59 20.36
CA GLY A 60 -3.48 -5.75 19.74
C GLY A 60 -2.84 -4.45 19.24
N GLY A 61 -3.47 -3.29 19.43
CA GLY A 61 -2.81 -1.98 19.31
C GLY A 61 -2.68 -1.36 17.92
N GLY A 62 -3.46 -1.74 16.90
CA GLY A 62 -3.42 -1.02 15.62
C GLY A 62 -4.61 -1.26 14.69
N THR A 63 -5.22 -0.18 14.20
CA THR A 63 -6.10 -0.19 13.03
C THR A 63 -5.27 0.23 11.84
N LEU A 64 -5.10 -0.65 10.85
CA LEU A 64 -4.44 -0.29 9.59
C LEU A 64 -5.48 0.28 8.62
N PHE A 65 -5.32 1.55 8.26
CA PHE A 65 -6.14 2.21 7.25
C PHE A 65 -5.47 2.06 5.89
N MET A 66 -5.98 1.15 5.08
CA MET A 66 -5.42 0.87 3.76
C MET A 66 -6.31 1.49 2.69
N THR A 67 -5.70 2.20 1.74
CA THR A 67 -6.36 2.72 0.56
C THR A 67 -5.95 1.89 -0.65
N GLU A 68 -6.94 1.38 -1.38
CA GLU A 68 -6.76 0.83 -2.71
C GLU A 68 -6.88 1.96 -3.75
N TYR A 69 -5.89 2.04 -4.63
CA TYR A 69 -5.84 2.93 -5.78
C TYR A 69 -5.99 2.10 -7.04
N ARG A 70 -7.07 2.28 -7.78
CA ARG A 70 -7.42 1.44 -8.94
C ARG A 70 -7.63 2.29 -10.19
N ALA A 71 -7.02 1.89 -11.30
CA ALA A 71 -7.29 2.51 -12.60
C ALA A 71 -8.64 2.03 -13.16
N ILE A 72 -9.57 2.96 -13.43
CA ILE A 72 -10.91 2.66 -13.92
C ILE A 72 -11.11 3.23 -15.32
N GLY A 73 -11.54 2.38 -16.26
CA GLY A 73 -11.93 2.76 -17.62
C GLY A 73 -10.77 3.09 -18.57
N SER A 74 -9.65 3.60 -18.06
CA SER A 74 -8.45 3.92 -18.84
C SER A 74 -7.18 3.72 -18.02
N ARG A 75 -6.02 3.80 -18.69
CA ARG A 75 -4.71 3.81 -18.04
C ARG A 75 -4.65 4.96 -17.02
N GLY A 76 -4.02 4.70 -15.88
CA GLY A 76 -3.85 5.68 -14.82
C GLY A 76 -2.41 5.80 -14.35
N GLU A 77 -2.08 7.00 -13.87
CA GLU A 77 -0.79 7.32 -13.28
C GLU A 77 -0.99 7.59 -11.79
N LEU A 78 -0.05 7.12 -10.98
CA LEU A 78 -0.10 7.20 -9.52
C LEU A 78 1.33 7.34 -8.98
N ALA A 79 1.53 8.21 -7.99
CA ALA A 79 2.84 8.35 -7.36
C ALA A 79 2.78 8.50 -5.84
N PHE A 80 3.81 7.96 -5.19
CA PHE A 80 4.08 8.07 -3.77
C PHE A 80 5.44 8.74 -3.58
N ALA A 81 5.51 9.78 -2.76
CA ALA A 81 6.74 10.52 -2.51
C ALA A 81 7.22 10.28 -1.07
N THR A 82 8.51 10.06 -0.87
CA THR A 82 9.06 9.92 0.48
C THR A 82 8.92 11.21 1.27
N LYS A 83 8.48 11.12 2.53
CA LYS A 83 8.38 12.25 3.46
C LYS A 83 9.71 12.59 4.16
N VAL A 84 10.66 11.67 4.11
CA VAL A 84 11.99 11.79 4.74
C VAL A 84 13.08 11.29 3.79
N PRO A 85 14.33 11.79 3.93
CA PRO A 85 15.45 11.28 3.14
C PRO A 85 15.64 9.77 3.29
N GLY A 86 15.82 9.06 2.19
CA GLY A 86 15.99 7.61 2.21
C GLY A 86 15.93 6.95 0.84
N HIS A 87 15.67 5.64 0.86
CA HIS A 87 15.56 4.81 -0.34
C HIS A 87 14.26 4.01 -0.32
N ILE A 88 13.66 3.84 -1.50
CA ILE A 88 12.54 2.93 -1.70
C ILE A 88 13.13 1.59 -2.14
N LEU A 89 12.83 0.52 -1.40
CA LEU A 89 13.34 -0.82 -1.69
C LEU A 89 12.18 -1.71 -2.14
N PRO A 90 12.13 -2.15 -3.41
CA PRO A 90 11.16 -3.15 -3.83
C PRO A 90 11.53 -4.51 -3.21
N VAL A 91 10.55 -5.17 -2.60
CA VAL A 91 10.68 -6.51 -2.02
C VAL A 91 9.64 -7.42 -2.65
N GLU A 92 10.09 -8.50 -3.28
CA GLU A 92 9.20 -9.51 -3.84
C GLU A 92 8.77 -10.50 -2.75
N ILE A 93 7.45 -10.67 -2.58
CA ILE A 93 6.88 -11.60 -1.60
C ILE A 93 6.51 -12.90 -2.31
N GLY A 94 7.40 -13.88 -2.22
CA GLY A 94 7.18 -15.23 -2.73
C GLY A 94 6.27 -16.07 -1.83
N ARG A 95 5.79 -17.21 -2.34
CA ARG A 95 4.98 -18.15 -1.55
C ARG A 95 5.79 -18.67 -0.36
N GLY A 96 5.26 -18.56 0.85
CA GLY A 96 5.89 -19.06 2.08
C GLY A 96 6.97 -18.16 2.66
N HIS A 97 7.09 -16.92 2.16
CA HIS A 97 7.96 -15.90 2.72
C HIS A 97 7.12 -14.77 3.31
N ASP A 98 7.42 -14.42 4.56
CA ASP A 98 6.84 -13.26 5.25
C ASP A 98 7.96 -12.34 5.69
N TYR A 99 7.69 -11.03 5.70
CA TYR A 99 8.62 -10.01 6.15
C TYR A 99 8.02 -9.20 7.29
N MET A 100 8.79 -9.00 8.35
CA MET A 100 8.50 -7.97 9.34
C MET A 100 9.19 -6.67 8.93
N ILE A 101 8.40 -5.62 8.80
CA ILE A 101 8.87 -4.27 8.52
C ILE A 101 8.46 -3.35 9.67
N HIS A 102 9.29 -2.34 9.94
CA HIS A 102 8.94 -1.32 10.91
C HIS A 102 7.63 -0.62 10.50
N ARG A 103 6.81 -0.19 11.46
CA ARG A 103 5.49 0.44 11.20
C ARG A 103 5.52 1.63 10.22
N HIS A 104 6.67 2.28 10.07
CA HIS A 104 6.89 3.42 9.17
C HIS A 104 7.70 3.07 7.91
N GLY A 105 7.99 1.79 7.70
CA GLY A 105 8.78 1.30 6.56
C GLY A 105 7.92 0.77 5.42
N PHE A 106 6.60 0.64 5.62
CA PHE A 106 5.68 0.24 4.56
C PHE A 106 5.34 1.45 3.68
N LEU A 107 5.39 1.27 2.36
CA LEU A 107 4.96 2.28 1.39
C LEU A 107 3.69 1.79 0.68
N CYS A 108 3.82 0.75 -0.14
CA CYS A 108 2.71 0.18 -0.89
C CYS A 108 2.96 -1.29 -1.23
N ALA A 109 1.92 -2.00 -1.66
CA ALA A 109 2.00 -3.36 -2.16
C ALA A 109 0.96 -3.62 -3.26
N THR A 110 1.08 -4.77 -3.93
CA THR A 110 0.02 -5.26 -4.81
C THR A 110 -1.15 -5.84 -4.00
N PRO A 111 -2.37 -5.90 -4.54
CA PRO A 111 -3.56 -6.36 -3.80
C PRO A 111 -3.49 -7.80 -3.28
N GLN A 112 -2.57 -8.62 -3.79
CA GLN A 112 -2.38 -10.01 -3.39
C GLN A 112 -1.56 -10.15 -2.10
N VAL A 113 -0.85 -9.10 -1.68
CA VAL A 113 -0.07 -9.10 -0.45
C VAL A 113 -1.01 -8.94 0.75
N GLN A 114 -0.89 -9.85 1.72
CA GLN A 114 -1.59 -9.76 2.99
C GLN A 114 -0.76 -8.97 4.00
N ILE A 115 -1.36 -7.97 4.62
CA ILE A 115 -0.70 -7.10 5.60
C ILE A 115 -1.36 -7.31 6.96
N SER A 116 -0.54 -7.51 7.99
CA SER A 116 -1.00 -7.68 9.37
C SER A 116 -0.03 -7.05 10.36
N VAL A 117 -0.48 -6.85 11.60
CA VAL A 117 0.35 -6.32 12.69
C VAL A 117 0.97 -7.48 13.46
N GLY A 118 2.29 -7.45 13.61
CA GLY A 118 3.07 -8.42 14.39
C GLY A 118 4.02 -7.73 15.37
N PHE A 119 4.52 -8.50 16.35
CA PHE A 119 5.48 -8.06 17.36
C PHE A 119 6.71 -8.97 17.32
N GLN A 120 7.90 -8.38 17.48
CA GLN A 120 9.20 -9.07 17.54
C GLN A 120 10.00 -8.55 18.72
#